data_AF-A0A7K3H8F2-F1
#
_entry.id   AF-A0A7K3H8F2-F1
#
_cell.length_a   1.000
_cell.length_b   1.000
_cell.length_c   1.000
_cell.angle_alpha   90.00
_cell.angle_beta   90.00
_cell.angle_gamma   90.00
#
_symmetry.space_group_name_H-M   'P 1'
#
loop_
_entity.id
_entity.type
_entity.pdbx_description
1 polymer ?
#
loop_
_entity_poly.entity_id
_entity_poly.type
_entity_poly.pdbx_seq_one_letter_code
_entity_poly.pdbx_strand_id
1 'polypeptide(L)'
;MSAPPKSTTAPENTTEPENTTAASAATASAAAASPAALHSAVIGWFDEHARDLPWRRPEAGAWGVMVSEFMLQQTPVARVLPVYEQWLARWPRPAGLAAEAPGEA
;
A
#
# COMPACT_ATOMS: atom_id res chain seq x y z
N MET A 1 -65.90 -0.24 53.55
CA MET A 1 -65.87 -1.71 53.65
C MET A 1 -64.46 -2.21 53.39
N SER A 2 -63.94 -3.06 54.26
CA SER A 2 -62.64 -3.75 54.16
C SER A 2 -62.52 -4.66 52.93
N ALA A 3 -61.32 -4.70 52.34
CA ALA A 3 -60.68 -5.90 51.80
C ALA A 3 -59.14 -5.69 51.71
N PRO A 4 -58.30 -6.62 52.23
CA PRO A 4 -56.82 -6.63 52.10
C PRO A 4 -56.36 -7.70 51.05
N PRO A 5 -55.07 -8.13 50.93
CA PRO A 5 -53.91 -7.38 50.44
C PRO A 5 -53.01 -8.14 49.41
N LYS A 6 -52.00 -7.43 48.87
CA LYS A 6 -50.68 -7.85 48.30
C LYS A 6 -50.59 -8.81 47.09
N SER A 7 -49.86 -8.36 46.06
CA SER A 7 -48.68 -9.09 45.56
C SER A 7 -47.70 -8.10 44.92
N THR A 8 -46.58 -7.92 45.62
CA THR A 8 -45.35 -7.30 45.14
C THR A 8 -44.58 -8.36 44.36
N THR A 9 -44.28 -8.12 43.09
CA THR A 9 -43.28 -8.90 42.34
C THR A 9 -42.12 -7.96 42.04
N ALA A 10 -40.94 -8.33 42.54
CA ALA A 10 -39.65 -7.68 42.32
C ALA A 10 -39.20 -7.84 40.85
N PRO A 11 -38.29 -6.98 40.35
CA PRO A 11 -37.79 -7.08 38.98
C PRO A 11 -36.88 -8.30 38.82
N GLU A 12 -37.22 -9.17 37.87
CA GLU A 12 -36.35 -10.24 37.40
C GLU A 12 -35.24 -9.59 36.56
N ASN A 13 -34.08 -9.42 37.19
CA ASN A 13 -32.89 -8.95 36.50
C ASN A 13 -32.25 -10.15 35.80
N THR A 14 -32.66 -10.39 34.55
CA THR A 14 -32.01 -11.34 33.65
C THR A 14 -30.56 -10.91 33.45
N THR A 15 -29.65 -11.64 34.06
CA THR A 15 -28.22 -11.52 33.81
C THR A 15 -27.92 -12.31 32.53
N GLU A 16 -27.85 -11.63 31.38
CA GLU A 16 -27.19 -12.16 30.17
C GLU A 16 -25.69 -12.28 30.44
N PRO A 17 -25.07 -13.46 30.25
CA PRO A 17 -23.63 -13.61 30.41
C PRO A 17 -22.95 -13.82 29.06
N GLU A 18 -22.65 -12.78 28.26
CA GLU A 18 -21.65 -12.91 27.17
C GLU A 18 -21.47 -11.64 26.34
N ASN A 19 -20.55 -10.76 26.74
CA ASN A 19 -19.92 -9.87 25.75
C ASN A 19 -18.43 -9.61 26.06
N THR A 20 -17.71 -10.67 26.41
CA THR A 20 -16.24 -10.61 26.60
C THR A 20 -15.48 -11.12 25.36
N THR A 21 -16.10 -11.96 24.54
CA THR A 21 -15.43 -12.58 23.37
C THR A 21 -15.40 -11.68 22.13
N ALA A 22 -16.43 -10.86 21.89
CA ALA A 22 -16.51 -10.02 20.69
C ALA A 22 -15.51 -8.84 20.72
N ALA A 23 -15.24 -8.26 21.89
CA ALA A 23 -14.26 -7.18 22.06
C ALA A 23 -12.81 -7.64 21.81
N SER A 24 -12.50 -8.90 22.10
CA SER A 24 -11.19 -9.50 21.88
C SER A 24 -10.90 -9.74 20.39
N ALA A 25 -11.89 -10.22 19.62
CA ALA A 25 -11.75 -10.43 18.18
C ALA A 25 -11.63 -9.11 17.39
N ALA A 26 -12.33 -8.06 17.80
CA ALA A 26 -12.23 -6.73 17.18
C ALA A 26 -10.83 -6.10 17.38
N THR A 27 -10.20 -6.35 18.53
CA THR A 27 -8.85 -5.86 18.84
C THR A 27 -7.78 -6.64 18.05
N ALA A 28 -7.96 -7.95 17.85
CA ALA A 28 -7.09 -8.77 17.01
C ALA A 28 -7.14 -8.37 15.52
N SER A 29 -8.33 -8.02 15.02
CA SER A 29 -8.52 -7.49 13.67
C SER A 29 -7.92 -6.09 13.49
N ALA A 30 -8.03 -5.21 14.49
CA ALA A 30 -7.44 -3.87 14.48
C ALA A 30 -5.91 -3.88 14.57
N ALA A 31 -5.31 -4.84 15.30
CA ALA A 31 -3.85 -5.01 15.35
C ALA A 31 -3.26 -5.50 14.01
N ALA A 32 -4.00 -6.37 13.30
CA ALA A 32 -3.68 -6.76 11.92
C ALA A 32 -3.82 -5.60 10.91
N ALA A 33 -4.59 -4.57 11.26
CA ALA A 33 -4.83 -3.38 10.46
C ALA A 33 -4.00 -2.14 10.90
N SER A 34 -2.93 -2.34 11.68
CA SER A 34 -2.02 -1.22 11.98
C SER A 34 -1.23 -0.80 10.74
N PRO A 35 -0.94 0.49 10.53
CA PRO A 35 -0.13 0.95 9.40
C PRO A 35 1.25 0.25 9.32
N ALA A 36 1.87 0.00 10.47
CA ALA A 36 3.15 -0.69 10.54
C ALA A 36 3.05 -2.16 10.07
N ALA A 37 1.99 -2.89 10.48
CA ALA A 37 1.76 -4.25 10.03
C ALA A 37 1.49 -4.29 8.51
N LEU A 38 0.70 -3.34 7.99
CA LEU A 38 0.45 -3.21 6.56
C LEU A 38 1.72 -2.93 5.77
N HIS A 39 2.54 -1.97 6.21
CA HIS A 39 3.81 -1.67 5.55
C HIS A 39 4.73 -2.88 5.51
N SER A 40 4.89 -3.58 6.65
CA SER A 40 5.72 -4.79 6.73
C SER A 40 5.25 -5.87 5.75
N ALA A 41 3.93 -6.13 5.70
CA ALA A 41 3.37 -7.13 4.80
C ALA A 41 3.55 -6.75 3.31
N VAL A 42 3.32 -5.48 2.94
CA VAL A 42 3.48 -5.00 1.57
C VAL A 42 4.95 -5.01 1.14
N ILE A 43 5.86 -4.58 2.01
CA ILE A 43 7.31 -4.60 1.73
C ILE A 43 7.80 -6.04 1.57
N GLY A 44 7.46 -6.94 2.49
CA GLY A 44 7.86 -8.35 2.41
C GLY A 44 7.35 -9.03 1.13
N TRP A 45 6.09 -8.77 0.75
CA TRP A 45 5.57 -9.24 -0.53
C TRP A 45 6.32 -8.65 -1.72
N PHE A 46 6.65 -7.35 -1.69
CA PHE A 46 7.38 -6.68 -2.76
C PHE A 46 8.79 -7.27 -2.93
N ASP A 47 9.50 -7.53 -1.84
CA ASP A 47 10.85 -8.12 -1.88
C ASP A 47 10.86 -9.49 -2.58
N GLU A 48 9.80 -10.28 -2.41
CA GLU A 48 9.66 -11.61 -3.01
C GLU A 48 9.11 -11.59 -4.45
N HIS A 49 8.24 -10.64 -4.79
CA HIS A 49 7.43 -10.68 -6.02
C HIS A 49 7.69 -9.52 -6.98
N ALA A 50 8.55 -8.56 -6.64
CA ALA A 50 8.83 -7.43 -7.50
C ALA A 50 9.38 -7.90 -8.86
N ARG A 51 8.81 -7.34 -9.92
CA ARG A 51 9.35 -7.50 -11.27
C ARG A 51 10.73 -6.85 -11.33
N ASP A 52 11.66 -7.56 -11.96
CA ASP A 52 12.95 -7.01 -12.37
C ASP A 52 12.73 -5.99 -13.50
N LEU A 53 12.99 -4.72 -13.19
CA LEU A 53 12.86 -3.59 -14.10
C LEU A 53 14.15 -2.77 -14.02
N PRO A 54 14.73 -2.35 -15.15
CA PRO A 54 16.08 -1.78 -15.16
C PRO A 54 16.17 -0.48 -14.33
N TRP A 55 15.12 0.34 -14.31
CA TRP A 55 15.05 1.56 -13.49
C TRP A 55 14.88 1.32 -11.98
N ARG A 56 14.61 0.08 -11.54
CA ARG A 56 14.58 -0.28 -10.10
C ARG A 56 15.94 -0.74 -9.58
N ARG A 57 16.90 -1.00 -10.46
CA ARG A 57 18.21 -1.49 -10.06
C ARG A 57 19.11 -0.33 -9.59
N PRO A 58 20.05 -0.57 -8.65
CA PRO A 58 20.93 0.48 -8.14
C PRO A 58 21.68 1.26 -9.23
N GLU A 59 22.06 0.60 -10.31
CA GLU A 59 22.78 1.16 -11.46
C GLU A 59 22.00 2.22 -12.25
N ALA A 60 20.67 2.27 -12.15
CA ALA A 60 19.87 3.29 -12.84
C ALA A 60 20.20 4.71 -12.36
N GLY A 61 20.53 4.86 -11.07
CA GLY A 61 20.77 6.15 -10.44
C GLY A 61 19.61 7.14 -10.57
N ALA A 62 19.82 8.38 -10.12
CA ALA A 62 18.78 9.41 -10.15
C ALA A 62 18.30 9.74 -11.57
N TRP A 63 19.20 9.71 -12.57
CA TRP A 63 18.87 9.99 -13.96
C TRP A 63 18.00 8.90 -14.58
N GLY A 64 18.40 7.64 -14.43
CA GLY A 64 17.62 6.51 -14.94
C GLY A 64 16.24 6.42 -14.29
N VAL A 65 16.12 6.73 -12.99
CA VAL A 65 14.82 6.82 -12.32
C VAL A 65 13.97 7.94 -12.94
N MET A 66 14.50 9.16 -13.04
CA MET A 66 13.76 10.30 -13.58
C MET A 66 13.26 10.06 -15.01
N VAL A 67 14.10 9.53 -15.90
CA VAL A 67 13.70 9.18 -17.28
C VAL A 67 12.56 8.16 -17.27
N SER A 68 12.67 7.11 -16.44
CA SER A 68 11.63 6.08 -16.36
C SER A 68 10.29 6.65 -15.91
N GLU A 69 10.28 7.55 -14.92
CA GLU A 69 9.05 8.19 -14.43
C GLU A 69 8.37 9.02 -15.51
N PHE A 70 9.13 9.81 -16.29
CA PHE A 70 8.57 10.56 -17.41
C PHE A 70 8.02 9.65 -18.50
N MET A 71 8.75 8.59 -18.87
CA MET A 71 8.30 7.65 -19.90
C MET A 71 7.07 6.85 -19.49
N LEU A 72 6.92 6.52 -18.21
CA LEU A 72 5.81 5.70 -17.70
C LEU A 72 4.50 6.49 -17.52
N GLN A 73 4.52 7.81 -17.73
CA GLN A 73 3.28 8.59 -17.74
C GLN A 73 2.38 8.15 -18.89
N GLN A 74 1.19 7.63 -18.54
CA GLN A 74 0.18 7.16 -19.51
C GLN A 74 0.71 6.11 -20.51
N THR A 75 1.83 5.45 -20.21
CA THR A 75 2.48 4.48 -21.12
C THR A 75 2.76 3.17 -20.40
N PRO A 76 2.33 2.01 -20.94
CA PRO A 76 2.53 0.73 -20.29
C PRO A 76 4.02 0.32 -20.28
N VAL A 77 4.44 -0.34 -19.20
CA VAL A 77 5.83 -0.83 -18.98
C VAL A 77 6.41 -1.56 -20.20
N ALA A 78 5.62 -2.44 -20.83
CA ALA A 78 6.08 -3.25 -21.97
C ALA A 78 6.49 -2.40 -23.18
N ARG A 79 5.90 -1.21 -23.34
CA ARG A 79 6.27 -0.25 -24.40
C ARG A 79 7.49 0.58 -24.02
N VAL A 80 7.63 0.92 -22.73
CA VAL A 80 8.73 1.75 -22.22
C VAL A 80 10.06 1.00 -22.21
N LEU A 81 10.06 -0.28 -21.82
CA LEU A 81 11.30 -1.04 -21.57
C LEU A 81 12.34 -0.97 -22.71
N PRO A 82 12.02 -1.25 -23.98
CA PRO A 82 13.01 -1.15 -25.05
C PRO A 82 13.44 0.30 -25.37
N VAL A 83 12.56 1.29 -25.16
CA VAL A 83 12.85 2.71 -25.42
C VAL A 83 13.77 3.28 -24.34
N TYR A 84 13.56 2.86 -23.09
CA TYR A 84 14.38 3.24 -21.95
C TYR A 84 15.84 2.80 -22.11
N GLU A 85 16.06 1.55 -22.53
CA GLU A 85 17.41 1.02 -22.76
C GLU A 85 18.13 1.78 -23.88
N GLN A 86 17.44 2.06 -24.98
CA GLN A 86 17.98 2.87 -26.09
C GLN A 86 18.31 4.31 -25.63
N TRP A 87 17.41 4.90 -24.83
CA TRP A 87 17.60 6.25 -24.30
C TRP A 87 18.84 6.36 -23.42
N LEU A 88 19.02 5.43 -22.47
CA LEU A 88 20.18 5.46 -21.58
C LEU A 88 21.48 5.04 -22.28
N ALA A 89 21.42 4.24 -23.34
CA ALA A 89 22.57 3.99 -24.19
C ALA A 89 23.02 5.27 -24.91
N ARG A 90 22.08 6.09 -25.39
CA ARG A 90 22.37 7.35 -26.09
C ARG A 90 22.78 8.47 -25.14
N TRP A 91 22.03 8.67 -24.05
CA TRP A 91 22.30 9.70 -23.04
C TRP A 91 22.40 9.10 -21.64
N PRO A 92 23.57 8.54 -21.29
CA PRO A 92 23.82 7.97 -19.97
C PRO A 92 23.74 9.00 -18.83
N ARG A 93 23.86 10.30 -19.15
CA ARG A 93 23.80 11.41 -18.19
C ARG A 93 22.95 12.56 -18.75
N PRO A 94 22.32 13.37 -17.87
CA PRO A 94 21.51 14.52 -18.30
C PRO A 94 22.27 15.51 -19.19
N ALA A 95 23.57 15.70 -18.92
CA ALA A 95 24.41 16.61 -19.70
C ALA A 95 24.56 16.20 -21.18
N GLY A 96 24.45 14.91 -21.50
CA GLY A 96 24.49 14.44 -22.88
C GLY A 96 23.25 14.88 -23.66
N LEU A 97 22.07 14.74 -23.04
CA LEU A 97 20.82 15.21 -23.62
C LEU A 97 20.80 16.74 -23.77
N ALA A 98 21.26 17.46 -22.74
CA ALA A 98 21.26 18.92 -22.74
C ALA A 98 22.20 19.54 -23.79
N ALA A 99 23.17 18.78 -24.30
CA ALA A 99 24.11 19.23 -25.32
C ALA A 99 23.53 19.11 -26.74
N GLU A 100 22.45 18.35 -26.95
CA GLU A 100 21.84 18.16 -28.27
C GLU A 100 20.75 19.19 -28.54
N ALA A 101 20.60 19.57 -29.81
CA ALA A 101 19.50 20.43 -30.24
C ALA A 101 18.17 19.65 -30.13
N PRO A 102 17.04 20.29 -29.74
CA PRO A 102 15.76 19.61 -29.56
C PRO A 102 15.22 18.83 -30.77
N GLY A 103 15.70 19.11 -31.99
CA GLY A 103 15.34 18.38 -33.21
C GLY A 103 16.36 17.32 -33.66
N GLU A 104 17.51 17.24 -32.99
CA GLU A 104 18.56 16.25 -33.24
C GLU A 104 18.61 15.18 -32.15
N ALA A 105 17.95 15.43 -31.01
CA ALA A 105 17.73 14.46 -29.95
C ALA A 105 16.83 13.30 -30.42
#